data_AF-A0A2U9BKM3-F1
#
_entry.id   AF-A0A2U9BKM3-F1
#
_cell.length_a   1.000
_cell.length_b   1.000
_cell.length_c   1.000
_cell.angle_alpha   90.00
_cell.angle_beta   90.00
_cell.angle_gamma   90.00
#
_symmetry.space_group_name_H-M   'P 1'
#
loop_
_entity.id
_entity.type
_entity.pdbx_description
1 polymer ?
#
loop_
_entity_poly.entity_id
_entity_poly.type
_entity_poly.pdbx_seq_one_letter_code
_entity_poly.pdbx_strand_id
1 'polypeptide(L)' 'MNISSCCTKVSTEIVTAPIIGYRIQRRNLPCVRAVIFETTEGDVCSHWRQDWVFEKIKELAQAQRAKKTTPATTTSSP' A
#
# COMPACT_ATOMS: atom_id res chain seq x y z
N MET A 1 -16.48 -17.97 9.89
CA MET A 1 -16.56 -17.18 8.64
C MET A 1 -15.14 -16.92 8.17
N ASN A 2 -14.69 -17.56 7.09
CA ASN A 2 -13.47 -17.10 6.42
C ASN A 2 -13.82 -15.79 5.74
N ILE A 3 -13.57 -14.67 6.42
CA ILE A 3 -13.43 -13.38 5.74
C ILE A 3 -12.24 -13.58 4.83
N SER A 4 -12.49 -13.92 3.56
CA SER A 4 -11.46 -13.89 2.54
C SER A 4 -10.82 -12.50 2.63
N SER A 5 -9.57 -12.45 3.07
CA SER A 5 -8.82 -11.24 3.46
C SER A 5 -8.38 -10.42 2.24
N CYS A 6 -9.28 -10.29 1.27
CA CYS A 6 -9.05 -9.69 -0.02
C CYS A 6 -10.15 -8.68 -0.35
N CYS A 7 -9.80 -7.69 -1.15
CA CYS A 7 -10.77 -6.72 -1.65
C CYS A 7 -11.72 -7.38 -2.64
N THR A 8 -13.01 -7.38 -2.34
CA THR A 8 -14.09 -7.74 -3.28
C THR A 8 -14.71 -6.51 -3.95
N LYS A 9 -14.51 -5.33 -3.35
CA LYS A 9 -14.86 -4.01 -3.88
C LYS A 9 -13.66 -3.07 -3.76
N VAL A 10 -13.69 -1.99 -4.55
CA VAL A 10 -12.65 -0.96 -4.56
C VAL A 10 -13.28 0.42 -4.52
N SER A 11 -12.63 1.35 -3.82
CA SER A 11 -12.99 2.76 -3.79
C SER A 11 -12.21 3.53 -4.85
N THR A 12 -12.85 4.59 -5.37
CA THR A 12 -12.23 5.59 -6.23
C THR A 12 -11.85 6.85 -5.48
N GLU A 13 -12.26 6.97 -4.22
CA GLU A 13 -12.01 8.13 -3.36
C GLU A 13 -10.54 8.20 -2.96
N ILE A 14 -10.05 9.43 -2.78
CA ILE A 14 -8.69 9.70 -2.32
C ILE A 14 -8.61 9.30 -0.85
N VAL A 15 -7.59 8.50 -0.52
CA VAL A 15 -7.29 8.16 0.87
C VAL A 15 -6.62 9.34 1.53
N THR A 16 -7.31 9.93 2.52
CA THR A 16 -6.81 11.06 3.32
C THR A 16 -6.03 10.60 4.55
N ALA A 17 -6.30 9.38 5.03
CA ALA A 17 -5.59 8.78 6.14
C ALA A 17 -4.08 8.60 5.80
N PRO A 18 -3.18 8.71 6.79
CA PRO A 18 -1.75 8.49 6.57
C PRO A 18 -1.47 7.08 6.04
N ILE A 19 -0.94 6.99 4.82
CA ILE A 19 -0.58 5.73 4.15
C ILE A 19 0.85 5.35 4.54
N ILE A 20 0.99 4.22 5.22
CA ILE A 20 2.29 3.67 5.67
C ILE A 20 2.86 2.65 4.69
N GLY A 21 2.00 2.05 3.85
CA GLY A 21 2.40 0.98 2.94
C GLY A 21 1.36 0.73 1.85
N TYR A 22 1.71 -0.14 0.92
CA TYR A 22 0.78 -0.61 -0.09
C TYR A 22 1.11 -2.04 -0.52
N ARG A 23 0.09 -2.76 -0.97
CA ARG A 23 0.23 -4.07 -1.64
C ARG A 23 -0.70 -4.17 -2.84
N ILE A 24 -0.25 -4.87 -3.87
CA ILE A 24 -1.02 -5.05 -5.10
C ILE A 24 -1.75 -6.40 -5.03
N GLN A 25 -3.08 -6.34 -5.07
CA GLN A 25 -3.91 -7.53 -5.13
C GLN A 25 -4.21 -7.90 -6.59
N ARG A 26 -3.85 -9.13 -6.97
CA ARG A 26 -4.23 -9.71 -8.25
C ARG A 26 -5.69 -10.17 -8.20
N ARG A 27 -6.37 -10.12 -9.35
CA ARG A 27 -7.74 -10.63 -9.46
C ARG A 27 -7.76 -12.14 -9.28
N ASN A 28 -8.57 -12.63 -8.35
CA ASN A 28 -8.84 -14.05 -8.13
C ASN A 28 -10.22 -14.18 -7.46
N LEU A 29 -11.26 -14.54 -8.20
CA LEU A 29 -12.64 -14.43 -7.72
C LEU A 29 -12.83 -15.16 -6.37
N PRO A 30 -13.48 -14.53 -5.37
CA PRO A 30 -14.27 -13.28 -5.44
C PRO A 30 -13.44 -11.99 -5.35
N CYS A 31 -12.13 -12.08 -5.17
CA CYS A 31 -11.23 -10.93 -5.06
C CYS A 31 -11.07 -10.21 -6.41
N VAL A 32 -11.24 -8.88 -6.38
CA VAL A 32 -11.02 -8.02 -7.56
C VAL A 32 -9.56 -7.54 -7.62
N ARG A 33 -9.14 -7.02 -8.77
CA ARG A 33 -7.84 -6.36 -8.86
C ARG A 33 -7.90 -5.04 -8.09
N ALA A 34 -7.04 -4.87 -7.09
CA ALA A 34 -7.04 -3.70 -6.22
C ALA A 34 -5.61 -3.33 -5.81
N VAL A 35 -5.41 -2.06 -5.48
CA VAL A 35 -4.27 -1.63 -4.67
C VAL A 35 -4.79 -1.48 -3.26
N ILE A 36 -4.16 -2.16 -2.31
CA ILE A 36 -4.52 -2.05 -0.90
C ILE A 36 -3.51 -1.10 -0.26
N PHE A 37 -3.99 0.03 0.23
CA PHE A 37 -3.18 0.94 1.03
C PHE A 37 -3.30 0.56 2.49
N GLU A 38 -2.16 0.35 3.13
CA GLU A 38 -2.06 0.16 4.57
C GLU A 38 -2.00 1.56 5.17
N THR A 39 -3.02 1.90 5.94
CA THR A 39 -3.11 3.19 6.66
C THR A 39 -3.05 2.96 8.15
N THR A 40 -2.85 4.03 8.92
CA THR A 40 -2.92 3.97 10.39
C THR A 40 -4.29 3.57 10.94
N GLU A 41 -5.34 3.74 10.14
CA GLU A 41 -6.73 3.43 10.50
C GLU A 41 -7.20 2.06 9.97
N GLY A 42 -6.40 1.45 9.09
CA GLY A 42 -6.68 0.14 8.49
C GLY A 42 -6.40 0.07 6.99
N ASP A 43 -6.77 -1.05 6.40
CA ASP A 43 -6.54 -1.31 4.99
C ASP A 43 -7.63 -0.70 4.11
N VAL A 44 -7.23 0.07 3.10
CA VAL A 44 -8.15 0.66 2.13
C VAL A 44 -7.94 0.04 0.75
N CYS A 45 -9.02 -0.52 0.20
CA CYS A 45 -9.06 -1.07 -1.15
C CYS A 45 -9.30 0.03 -2.19
N SER A 46 -8.28 0.40 -2.96
CA SER A 46 -8.37 1.43 -4.00
C SER A 46 -8.32 0.86 -5.42
N HIS A 47 -9.04 1.52 -6.32
CA HIS A 47 -9.10 1.11 -7.73
C HIS A 47 -7.78 1.46 -8.44
N TRP A 48 -7.07 0.44 -8.94
CA TRP A 48 -5.73 0.56 -9.53
C TRP A 48 -5.60 1.48 -10.76
N ARG A 49 -6.71 1.85 -11.41
CA ARG A 49 -6.74 2.78 -12.55
C ARG A 49 -6.84 4.26 -12.18
N GLN A 50 -6.95 4.60 -10.89
CA GLN A 50 -7.00 6.00 -10.48
C GLN A 50 -5.60 6.61 -10.56
N ASP A 51 -5.48 7.80 -11.13
CA ASP A 51 -4.18 8.46 -11.35
C ASP A 51 -3.44 8.69 -10.02
N TRP A 52 -4.16 9.16 -9.00
CA TRP A 52 -3.60 9.39 -7.65
C TRP A 52 -3.05 8.11 -7.01
N VAL A 53 -3.63 6.94 -7.32
CA VAL A 53 -3.15 5.64 -6.80
C VAL A 53 -1.77 5.34 -7.38
N PHE A 54 -1.59 5.58 -8.68
CA PHE A 54 -0.30 5.37 -9.33
C PHE A 54 0.78 6.32 -8.80
N GLU A 55 0.44 7.61 -8.64
CA GLU A 55 1.33 8.60 -8.05
C GLU A 55 1.75 8.23 -6.63
N LYS A 56 0.79 7.83 -5.79
CA LYS A 56 1.05 7.43 -4.41
C LYS A 56 1.91 6.18 -4.30
N ILE A 57 1.69 5.18 -5.17
CA ILE A 57 2.56 3.99 -5.26
C ILE A 57 4.00 4.39 -5.60
N LYS A 58 4.17 5.30 -6.57
CA LYS A 58 5.49 5.77 -7.01
C LYS A 58 6.21 6.50 -5.87
N GLU A 59 5.52 7.38 -5.16
CA GLU A 59 6.03 8.09 -3.98
C GLU A 59 6.49 7.09 -2.90
N LEU A 60 5.64 6.12 -2.55
CA LEU A 60 5.96 5.10 -1.53
C LEU A 60 7.14 4.22 -1.96
N ALA A 61 7.20 3.83 -3.23
CA ALA A 61 8.32 3.04 -3.77
C ALA A 61 9.65 3.82 -3.72
N GLN A 62 9.63 5.12 -4.01
CA GLN A 62 10.81 5.99 -3.89
C GLN A 62 11.24 6.16 -2.43
N ALA A 63 10.29 6.40 -1.52
CA ALA A 63 10.57 6.50 -0.09
C ALA A 63 11.19 5.21 0.48
N GLN A 64 10.70 4.04 0.07
CA GLN A 64 11.28 2.75 0.44
C GLN A 64 12.71 2.57 -0.09
N ARG A 65 12.99 3.01 -1.33
CA ARG A 65 14.34 2.98 -1.89
C ARG A 65 15.28 3.90 -1.13
N ALA A 66 14.85 5.13 -0.83
CA ALA A 66 15.66 6.08 -0.05
C ALA A 66 16.01 5.51 1.34
N LYS A 67 15.05 4.90 2.04
CA LYS A 67 15.28 4.24 3.33
C LYS A 67 16.27 3.06 3.26
N LYS A 68 16.29 2.33 2.13
CA LYS A 68 17.24 1.23 1.91
C LYS A 68 18.66 1.70 1.58
N THR A 69 18.82 2.94 1.12
CA THR A 69 20.12 3.52 0.75
C THR A 69 20.81 4.23 1.91
N THR A 70 20.14 4.41 3.06
CA THR A 70 20.83 4.81 4.29
C THR A 70 21.61 3.61 4.83
N PRO A 71 22.95 3.64 4.89
CA PRO A 71 23.68 2.63 5.64
C PRO A 71 23.16 2.69 7.08
N ALA A 72 22.72 1.56 7.62
CA ALA A 72 22.59 1.44 9.05
C ALA A 72 23.96 1.76 9.64
N THR A 73 24.12 2.93 10.24
CA THR A 73 25.27 3.25 11.08
C THR A 73 25.31 2.17 12.15
N THR A 74 26.25 1.25 11.99
CA THR A 74 26.59 0.21 12.95
C THR A 74 26.81 0.89 14.29
N THR A 75 25.93 0.61 15.25
CA THR A 75 26.20 0.83 16.67
C THR A 75 27.35 -0.11 17.06
N SER A 76 28.59 0.35 16.90
CA SER A 76 29.71 -0.13 17.69
C SER A 76 29.70 0.68 19.00
N SER A 77 29.13 0.07 20.05
CA SER A 77 29.22 0.57 21.42
C SER A 77 30.58 0.18 22.05
N PRO A 78 31.04 0.90 23.09
CA PRO A 78 32.45 1.16 23.40
C PRO A 78 33.25 0.01 24.00
#